data_AF-A0A3M1J7R3-F1
#
_entry.id   AF-A0A3M1J7R3-F1
#
_cell.length_a   1.000
_cell.length_b   1.000
_cell.length_c   1.000
_cell.angle_alpha   90.00
_cell.angle_beta   90.00
_cell.angle_gamma   90.00
#
_symmetry.space_group_name_H-M   'P 1'
#
loop_
_entity.id
_entity.type
_entity.pdbx_description
1 polymer ?
#
loop_
_entity_poly.entity_id
_entity_poly.type
_entity_poly.pdbx_seq_one_letter_code
_entity_poly.pdbx_strand_id
1 'polypeptide(L)'
;MKRLLLLIALSVPLLVQAQSDVEALRYSMLDLGGTARFIGAGGAFTGLGGDFSSISQNPAGLGVFRKSEFFFTPEFDLNST
;
A
#
# COMPACT_ATOMS: atom_id res chain seq x y z
N MET A 1 35.63 5.66 -23.53
CA MET A 1 34.19 5.48 -23.18
C MET A 1 33.96 4.53 -22.00
N LYS A 2 34.35 3.24 -22.06
CA LYS A 2 34.06 2.26 -20.99
C LYS A 2 34.63 2.63 -19.60
N ARG A 3 35.83 3.23 -19.56
CA ARG A 3 36.46 3.72 -18.31
C ARG A 3 35.70 4.88 -17.67
N LEU A 4 35.07 5.73 -18.48
CA LEU A 4 34.26 6.84 -17.99
C LEU A 4 32.95 6.34 -17.36
N LEU A 5 32.30 5.35 -18.00
CA LEU A 5 31.10 4.71 -17.45
C LEU A 5 31.37 4.01 -16.11
N LEU A 6 32.52 3.37 -15.96
CA LEU A 6 32.94 2.77 -14.69
C LEU A 6 33.15 3.79 -13.58
N LEU A 7 33.77 4.93 -13.89
CA LEU A 7 33.97 6.01 -12.91
C LEU A 7 32.64 6.63 -12.46
N ILE A 8 31.70 6.82 -13.38
CA ILE A 8 30.36 7.31 -13.06
C ILE A 8 29.63 6.31 -12.16
N ALA A 9 29.63 5.01 -12.51
CA ALA A 9 28.99 3.97 -11.70
C ALA A 9 29.57 3.88 -10.28
N LEU A 10 30.90 4.07 -10.13
CA LEU A 10 31.57 4.04 -8.84
C LEU A 10 31.27 5.27 -7.97
N SER A 11 30.84 6.38 -8.57
CA SER A 11 30.46 7.60 -7.83
C SER A 11 29.03 7.59 -7.30
N VAL A 12 28.14 6.74 -7.84
CA VAL A 12 26.72 6.67 -7.42
C VAL A 12 26.53 6.33 -5.93
N PRO A 13 27.27 5.39 -5.31
CA PRO A 13 27.10 5.05 -3.89
C PRO A 13 27.44 6.20 -2.95
N LEU A 14 28.25 7.17 -3.39
CA LEU A 14 28.65 8.33 -2.57
C LEU A 14 27.49 9.30 -2.33
N LEU A 15 26.39 9.15 -3.07
CA LEU A 15 25.20 10.02 -2.99
C LEU A 15 24.06 9.40 -2.18
N VAL A 16 24.22 8.17 -1.69
CA VAL A 16 23.16 7.45 -0.99
C VAL A 16 23.22 7.76 0.52
N GLN A 17 22.09 8.14 1.10
CA GLN A 17 21.91 8.25 2.54
C GLN A 17 21.20 7.00 3.09
N ALA A 18 21.50 6.63 4.33
CA ALA A 18 20.78 5.59 5.04
C ALA A 18 19.39 6.08 5.48
N GLN A 19 18.45 5.14 5.61
CA GLN A 19 17.12 5.44 6.15
C GLN A 19 17.20 5.77 7.65
N SER A 20 16.31 6.66 8.11
CA SER A 20 16.18 6.98 9.53
C SER A 20 15.31 5.96 10.27
N ASP A 21 15.44 5.93 11.59
CA ASP A 21 14.56 5.18 12.49
C ASP A 21 13.09 5.64 12.40
N VAL A 22 12.86 6.94 12.18
CA VAL A 22 11.52 7.51 11.95
C VAL A 22 10.89 6.95 10.67
N GLU A 23 11.66 6.83 9.59
CA GLU A 23 11.19 6.22 8.34
C GLU A 23 10.88 4.73 8.53
N ALA A 24 11.75 4.00 9.24
CA ALA A 24 11.51 2.61 9.56
C ALA A 24 10.21 2.41 10.38
N LEU A 25 9.96 3.28 11.36
CA LEU A 25 8.71 3.25 12.13
C LEU A 25 7.49 3.53 11.25
N ARG A 26 7.54 4.54 10.38
CA ARG A 26 6.45 4.87 9.45
C ARG A 26 6.07 3.69 8.57
N TYR A 27 7.06 2.98 8.01
CA TYR A 27 6.80 1.80 7.19
C TYR A 27 6.39 0.55 7.99
N SER A 28 6.65 0.54 9.30
CA SER A 28 6.23 -0.55 10.19
C SER A 28 4.78 -0.41 10.64
N MET A 29 4.18 0.78 10.55
CA MET A 29 2.77 1.01 10.84
C MET A 29 1.95 0.67 9.60
N LEU A 30 1.12 -0.38 9.70
CA LEU A 30 0.24 -0.79 8.62
C LEU A 30 -1.12 -0.12 8.80
N ASP A 31 -1.39 0.90 8.01
CA ASP A 31 -2.72 1.48 7.91
C ASP A 31 -3.64 0.61 7.05
N LEU A 32 -4.90 0.48 7.48
CA LEU A 32 -5.90 -0.24 6.70
C LEU A 32 -6.36 0.64 5.54
N GLY A 33 -5.94 0.28 4.34
CA GLY A 33 -6.48 0.86 3.11
C GLY A 33 -7.71 0.09 2.61
N GLY A 34 -8.70 0.82 2.07
CA GLY A 34 -9.85 0.18 1.43
C GLY A 34 -11.11 1.04 1.39
N THR A 35 -12.26 0.39 1.18
CA THR A 35 -13.57 1.03 1.29
C THR A 35 -13.81 1.48 2.73
N ALA A 36 -14.62 2.52 2.91
CA ALA A 36 -15.04 2.96 4.24
C ALA A 36 -15.65 1.82 5.07
N ARG A 37 -16.33 0.85 4.43
CA ARG A 37 -16.87 -0.35 5.08
C ARG A 37 -15.75 -1.29 5.56
N PHE A 38 -14.74 -1.52 4.74
CA PHE A 38 -13.58 -2.34 5.08
C PHE A 38 -12.81 -1.76 6.27
N ILE A 39 -12.53 -0.46 6.21
CA ILE A 39 -11.82 0.29 7.25
C ILE A 39 -12.64 0.38 8.53
N GLY A 40 -13.93 0.73 8.42
CA GLY A 40 -14.83 0.83 9.58
C GLY A 40 -15.03 -0.50 10.33
N ALA A 41 -14.82 -1.64 9.66
CA ALA A 41 -14.81 -2.96 10.28
C ALA A 41 -13.42 -3.43 10.73
N GLY A 42 -12.40 -2.57 10.72
CA GLY A 42 -11.03 -2.92 11.12
C GLY A 42 -10.40 -3.99 10.23
N GLY A 43 -10.79 -4.07 8.95
CA GLY A 43 -10.28 -5.06 8.00
C GLY A 43 -10.86 -6.47 8.17
N ALA A 44 -11.94 -6.65 8.92
CA ALA A 44 -12.52 -7.96 9.22
C ALA A 44 -13.11 -8.71 8.00
N PHE A 45 -13.32 -8.04 6.86
CA PHE A 45 -13.93 -8.66 5.67
C PHE A 45 -12.96 -9.54 4.87
N THR A 46 -11.69 -9.64 5.23
CA THR A 46 -10.69 -10.48 4.53
C THR A 46 -11.10 -11.96 4.48
N GLY A 47 -11.64 -12.50 5.57
CA GLY A 47 -12.07 -13.90 5.64
C GLY A 47 -13.44 -14.16 5.00
N LEU A 48 -14.41 -13.26 5.23
CA LEU A 48 -15.79 -13.43 4.76
C LEU A 48 -16.00 -13.04 3.29
N GLY A 49 -15.17 -12.15 2.73
CA GLY A 49 -15.39 -11.56 1.41
C GLY A 49 -16.57 -10.59 1.37
N GLY A 50 -17.06 -10.28 0.17
CA GLY A 50 -18.25 -9.43 -0.03
C GLY A 50 -18.04 -7.93 0.24
N ASP A 51 -16.79 -7.50 0.39
CA ASP A 51 -16.36 -6.11 0.31
C ASP A 51 -15.30 -5.96 -0.79
N PHE A 52 -15.33 -4.87 -1.56
CA PHE A 52 -14.42 -4.66 -2.68
C PHE A 52 -12.94 -4.72 -2.25
N SER A 53 -12.61 -4.18 -1.08
CA SER A 53 -11.24 -4.18 -0.55
C SER A 53 -10.80 -5.53 -0.02
N SER A 54 -11.72 -6.44 0.29
CA SER A 54 -11.35 -7.81 0.67
C SER A 54 -10.71 -8.59 -0.49
N ILE A 55 -11.01 -8.22 -1.74
CA ILE A 55 -10.49 -8.92 -2.94
C ILE A 55 -8.97 -8.79 -3.06
N SER A 56 -8.39 -7.64 -2.65
CA SER A 56 -6.93 -7.43 -2.72
C SER A 56 -6.15 -8.33 -1.75
N GLN A 57 -6.76 -8.70 -0.62
CA GLN A 57 -6.16 -9.57 0.40
C GLN A 57 -6.57 -11.03 0.24
N ASN A 58 -7.80 -11.28 -0.22
CA ASN A 58 -8.37 -12.59 -0.45
C ASN A 58 -9.16 -12.62 -1.77
N PRO A 59 -8.53 -12.99 -2.89
CA PRO A 59 -9.18 -13.07 -4.20
C PRO A 59 -10.40 -14.02 -4.24
N ALA A 60 -10.45 -15.03 -3.37
CA ALA A 60 -11.60 -15.95 -3.29
C ALA A 60 -12.88 -15.24 -2.80
N GLY A 61 -12.73 -14.11 -2.08
CA GLY A 61 -13.84 -13.25 -1.67
C GLY A 61 -14.65 -12.68 -2.83
N LEU A 62 -14.10 -12.68 -4.06
CA LEU A 62 -14.84 -12.34 -5.27
C LEU A 62 -16.06 -13.25 -5.50
N GLY A 63 -15.96 -14.54 -5.13
CA GLY A 63 -17.05 -15.51 -5.29
C GLY A 63 -18.30 -15.23 -4.44
N VAL A 64 -18.20 -14.29 -3.49
CA VAL A 64 -19.32 -13.83 -2.65
C VAL A 64 -20.20 -12.83 -3.41
N PHE A 65 -19.63 -12.06 -4.35
CA PHE A 65 -20.39 -11.12 -5.17
C PHE A 65 -21.33 -11.87 -6.11
N ARG A 66 -22.61 -11.49 -6.10
CA ARG A 66 -23.67 -12.15 -6.90
C ARG A 66 -24.04 -11.38 -8.17
N LYS A 67 -23.49 -10.18 -8.33
CA LYS A 67 -23.74 -9.27 -9.45
C LYS A 67 -22.57 -8.29 -9.56
N SER A 68 -22.48 -7.63 -10.71
CA SER A 68 -21.54 -6.52 -10.88
C SER A 68 -21.97 -5.35 -10.00
N GLU A 69 -21.02 -4.82 -9.22
CA GLU A 69 -21.22 -3.68 -8.32
C GLU A 69 -20.13 -2.63 -8.60
N PHE A 70 -20.49 -1.36 -8.42
CA PHE A 70 -19.58 -0.23 -8.54
C PHE A 70 -19.43 0.40 -7.15
N PHE A 71 -18.19 0.67 -6.74
CA PHE A 71 -17.87 1.23 -5.44
C PHE A 71 -17.18 2.58 -5.61
N PHE A 72 -17.65 3.58 -4.88
CA PHE A 72 -17.00 4.88 -4.76
C PHE A 72 -16.86 5.21 -3.27
N THR A 73 -15.63 5.38 -2.80
CA THR A 73 -15.30 5.55 -1.38
C THR A 73 -14.27 6.67 -1.24
N PRO A 74 -14.71 7.92 -1.03
CA PRO A 74 -13.78 9.01 -0.80
C PRO A 74 -13.10 8.85 0.57
N GLU A 75 -11.81 9.16 0.61
CA GLU A 75 -11.02 9.25 1.83
C GLU A 75 -10.59 10.71 2.01
N PHE A 76 -10.60 11.19 3.26
CA PHE A 76 -10.18 12.54 3.58
C PHE A 76 -9.03 12.45 4.58
N ASP A 77 -7.80 12.55 4.08
CA ASP A 77 -6.63 12.64 4.93
C ASP A 77 -6.42 14.10 5.34
N LEU A 78 -6.54 14.36 6.64
CA LEU A 78 -6.34 15.68 7.23
C LEU A 78 -4.89 15.89 7.71
N ASN A 79 -4.04 14.87 7.57
CA ASN A 79 -2.67 14.93 8.06
C ASN A 79 -1.81 15.79 7.11
N SER A 80 -1.36 16.94 7.59
CA SER A 80 -0.54 17.91 6.82
C SER A 80 0.93 17.93 7.29
N THR A 81 1.50 16.76 7.57
CA THR A 81 2.91 16.63 8.00
C THR A 81 3.74 15.82 7.03
#